data_AF-A0A9E0JAK9-F1
#
_entry.id   AF-A0A9E0JAK9-F1
#
_cell.length_a   1.000
_cell.length_b   1.000
_cell.length_c   1.000
_cell.angle_alpha   90.00
_cell.angle_beta   90.00
_cell.angle_gamma   90.00
#
_symmetry.space_group_name_H-M   'P 1'
#
loop_
_entity.id
_entity.type
_entity.pdbx_description
1 polymer ?
#
loop_
_entity_poly.entity_id
_entity_poly.type
_entity_poly.pdbx_seq_one_letter_code
_entity_poly.pdbx_strand_id
1 'polypeptide(L)' 'FLLFLPFLVIDMVVSSVLMAMGMMMLPPVMISLPFKLLIFVLVDGWNLLVGKLVESFH' A
#
# COMPACT_ATOMS: atom_id res chain seq x y z
N PHE A 1 12.82 -2.32 -3.19
CA PHE A 1 12.04 -1.31 -3.95
C PHE A 1 10.74 -1.88 -4.51
N LEU A 2 10.74 -3.07 -5.13
CA LEU A 2 9.54 -3.66 -5.75
C LEU A 2 8.34 -3.86 -4.80
N LEU A 3 8.57 -4.10 -3.50
CA LEU A 3 7.49 -4.21 -2.51
C LEU A 3 6.68 -2.90 -2.32
N PHE A 4 7.23 -1.74 -2.68
CA PHE A 4 6.57 -0.44 -2.46
C PHE A 4 5.63 -0.02 -3.61
N LEU A 5 5.87 -0.56 -4.81
CA LEU A 5 5.06 -0.31 -6.02
C LEU A 5 3.55 -0.52 -5.82
N PRO A 6 3.07 -1.65 -5.27
CA PRO A 6 1.63 -1.84 -5.08
C PRO A 6 1.02 -0.81 -4.13
N PHE A 7 1.73 -0.40 -3.08
CA PHE A 7 1.23 0.62 -2.14
C PHE A 7 1.14 2.00 -2.78
N LEU A 8 2.09 2.34 -3.66
CA LEU A 8 2.11 3.60 -4.40
C LEU A 8 0.93 3.67 -5.38
N VAL A 9 0.63 2.57 -6.06
CA VAL A 9 -0.57 2.47 -6.93
C VAL A 9 -1.85 2.74 -6.14
N ILE A 10 -1.99 2.14 -4.94
CA ILE A 10 -3.16 2.37 -4.08
C ILE A 10 -3.28 3.86 -3.72
N ASP A 11 -2.18 4.52 -3.33
CA ASP A 11 -2.22 5.93 -2.98
C ASP A 11 -2.65 6.82 -4.16
N MET A 12 -2.12 6.57 -5.36
CA MET A 12 -2.47 7.32 -6.56
C MET A 12 -3.94 7.14 -6.94
N VAL A 13 -4.44 5.89 -6.88
CA VAL A 13 -5.84 5.58 -7.19
C VAL A 13 -6.76 6.25 -6.17
N VAL A 14 -6.52 6.06 -4.88
CA VAL A 14 -7.35 6.66 -3.81
C VAL A 14 -7.34 8.19 -3.89
N SER A 15 -6.18 8.80 -4.14
CA SER A 15 -6.07 10.25 -4.34
C SER A 15 -6.88 10.73 -5.55
N SER A 16 -6.78 10.05 -6.69
CA SER A 16 -7.54 10.42 -7.90
C SER A 16 -9.05 10.32 -7.72
N VAL A 17 -9.54 9.32 -6.99
CA VAL A 17 -10.96 9.14 -6.69
C VAL A 17 -11.45 10.22 -5.72
N LEU A 18 -10.70 10.52 -4.67
CA LEU A 18 -11.04 11.60 -3.73
C LEU A 18 -11.07 12.98 -4.40
N MET A 19 -10.10 13.25 -5.28
CA MET A 19 -10.09 14.47 -6.08
C MET A 19 -11.30 14.53 -7.01
N ALA A 20 -11.68 13.43 -7.66
CA ALA A 20 -12.87 13.36 -8.51
C ALA A 20 -14.18 13.57 -7.73
N MET A 21 -14.23 13.16 -6.45
CA MET A 21 -15.36 13.41 -5.55
C MET A 21 -15.41 14.85 -4.99
N GLY A 22 -14.40 15.69 -5.27
CA GLY A 22 -14.30 17.05 -4.73
C GLY A 22 -13.88 17.10 -3.25
N MET A 23 -13.42 16.00 -2.67
CA MET A 23 -13.09 15.89 -1.24
C MET A 23 -11.63 16.30 -0.96
N MET A 24 -11.33 17.58 -1.16
CA MET A 24 -9.96 18.13 -1.03
C MET A 24 -9.44 18.20 0.42
N MET A 25 -10.33 18.20 1.41
CA MET A 25 -9.98 18.39 2.82
C MET A 25 -9.74 17.09 3.59
N LEU A 26 -10.08 15.94 3.01
CA LEU A 26 -9.79 14.64 3.62
C LEU A 26 -8.42 14.15 3.14
N PRO A 27 -7.45 13.92 4.05
CA PRO A 27 -6.19 13.30 3.70
C PRO A 27 -6.42 11.92 3.04
N PRO A 28 -5.98 11.71 1.78
CA PRO A 28 -6.17 10.44 1.07
C PRO A 28 -5.57 9.23 1.80
N VAL A 29 -4.55 9.49 2.61
CA VAL A 29 -3.83 8.49 3.42
C VAL A 29 -4.76 7.76 4.40
N MET A 30 -5.77 8.43 4.97
CA MET A 30 -6.70 7.79 5.90
C MET A 30 -7.56 6.73 5.21
N ILE A 31 -7.88 6.96 3.93
CA ILE A 31 -8.61 5.98 3.12
C ILE A 31 -7.64 4.91 2.60
N SER A 32 -6.44 5.27 2.16
CA SER A 32 -5.50 4.29 1.58
C SER A 32 -4.91 3.32 2.62
N LEU A 33 -4.72 3.75 3.88
CA LEU A 33 -4.19 2.92 4.98
C LEU A 33 -4.89 1.56 5.16
N PRO A 34 -6.22 1.49 5.38
CA PRO A 34 -6.91 0.22 5.54
C PRO A 34 -6.77 -0.68 4.30
N PHE A 35 -6.83 -0.12 3.08
CA PHE A 35 -6.63 -0.91 1.86
C PHE A 35 -5.21 -1.47 1.73
N LYS A 36 -4.19 -0.68 2.08
CA LYS A 36 -2.80 -1.15 2.10
C LYS A 36 -2.63 -2.31 3.08
N LEU A 37 -3.18 -2.19 4.29
CA LEU A 37 -3.10 -3.24 5.31
C LEU A 37 -3.83 -4.52 4.85
N LEU A 38 -5.02 -4.40 4.26
CA LEU A 38 -5.75 -5.55 3.72
C LEU A 38 -4.95 -6.26 2.64
N ILE A 39 -4.44 -5.54 1.63
CA ILE A 39 -3.62 -6.14 0.56
C ILE A 39 -2.37 -6.78 1.14
N PHE A 40 -1.70 -6.11 2.08
CA PHE A 40 -0.47 -6.62 2.69
C PHE A 40 -0.70 -7.93 3.46
N VAL A 41 -1.83 -8.07 4.16
CA VAL A 41 -2.19 -9.33 4.83
C VAL A 41 -2.63 -10.39 3.81
N LEU A 42 -3.41 -10.01 2.79
CA LEU A 42 -3.90 -10.94 1.75
C LEU A 42 -2.78 -11.59 0.94
N VAL A 43 -1.70 -10.86 0.67
CA VAL A 43 -0.53 -11.36 -0.07
C VAL A 43 0.51 -12.02 0.84
N ASP A 44 0.18 -12.24 2.11
CA ASP A 44 1.12 -12.74 3.12
C ASP A 44 2.44 -11.95 3.17
N GLY A 45 2.31 -10.62 3.16
CA GLY A 45 3.43 -9.68 3.01
C GLY A 45 4.49 -9.79 4.11
N TRP A 46 4.13 -10.28 5.30
CA TRP A 46 5.06 -10.55 6.39
C TRP A 46 6.03 -11.70 6.03
N ASN A 47 5.52 -12.82 5.51
CA ASN A 47 6.38 -13.93 5.09
C ASN A 47 7.25 -13.54 3.89
N LEU A 48 6.73 -12.77 2.94
CA LEU A 48 7.53 -12.23 1.84
C LEU A 48 8.67 -11.33 2.31
N LEU A 49 8.42 -10.44 3.28
CA LEU A 49 9.45 -9.55 3.83
C LEU A 49 10.52 -10.34 4.58
N VAL A 50 10.11 -11.22 5.51
CA VAL A 50 11.03 -12.01 6.33
C VAL A 50 11.82 -12.99 5.46
N GLY A 51 11.16 -13.68 4.53
CA GLY A 51 11.82 -14.59 3.58
C GLY A 51 12.89 -13.88 2.75
N LYS A 52 12.57 -12.70 2.20
CA LYS A 52 13.54 -11.89 1.44
C LYS A 52 14.69 -11.36 2.29
N LEU A 53 14.44 -11.06 3.57
CA LEU A 53 15.49 -10.67 4.50
C LEU A 53 16.43 -11.84 4.77
N VAL A 54 15.90 -13.03 5.10
CA VAL A 54 16.70 -14.22 5.37
C VAL A 54 17.52 -14.64 4.15
N GLU A 55 16.91 -14.64 2.95
CA GLU A 55 17.61 -14.88 1.69
C GLU A 55 18.77 -13.90 1.45
N SER A 56 18.69 -12.67 1.96
CA SER A 56 19.74 -11.67 1.79
C SER A 56 20.96 -11.88 2.69
N PHE A 57 20.88 -12.74 3.72
CA PHE A 57 21.99 -13.01 4.63
C PHE A 57 22.88 -14.19 4.18
N HIS A 58 22.42 -14.97 3.20
CA HIS A 58 23.16 -16.07 2.57
C HIS A 58 23.75 -15.63 1.23
#